data_AF-A0A2P6W9S8-F1
#
_entry.id   AF-A0A2P6W9S8-F1
#
_cell.length_a   1.000
_cell.length_b   1.000
_cell.length_c   1.000
_cell.angle_alpha   90.00
_cell.angle_beta   90.00
_cell.angle_gamma   90.00
#
_symmetry.space_group_name_H-M   'P 1'
#
loop_
_entity.id
_entity.type
_entity.pdbx_description
1 polymer ?
#
loop_
_entity_poly.entity_id
_entity_poly.type
_entity_poly.pdbx_seq_one_letter_code
_entity_poly.pdbx_strand_id
1 'polypeptide(L)'
;RSAGGTASAMSVLLADYVRLGVGLDRFKPSDTVLKRYSTEVDDYINRVTAKQYSPEREETEMIAENVPVEVTGSPTEELDVSNYKDLDRVDTNKIRGGLCLVYLDGLPLKAPKIKKRIEKWGEEFGLEHWNWIKDYLDLQKELHSSGEDDEEEDEKDEEKKKYTPSDKYLGSLTAGRPIFGHPGRKGGFRLRYGHTRTNGLAATSFHPATLEITERFLAIGTQMKIEYPGKATVGTPCDTIHPPVVRLNNGDVVKVDTREKAKELERRIDEILFLGDVLVPYGEFVENGKKLLPSPYVSEWWDKELEKALEEQDVKLGKSFEDREPSPEEAFKISEALGIPLHPKWTYHWKETSPEKFKALYSSLREQKW
;
A
#
# COMPACT_ATOMS: atom_id res chain seq x y z
N ARG A 1 -1.98 1.17 23.23
CA ARG A 1 -1.85 2.06 22.04
C ARG A 1 -0.46 2.04 21.42
N SER A 2 0.60 2.46 22.13
CA SER A 2 1.94 2.65 21.54
C SER A 2 2.60 1.39 20.98
N ALA A 3 2.28 0.21 21.52
CA ALA A 3 2.78 -1.08 21.03
C ALA A 3 2.09 -1.56 19.73
N GLY A 4 1.05 -0.86 19.27
CA GLY A 4 0.30 -1.21 18.06
C GLY A 4 -0.76 -2.32 18.26
N GLY A 5 -1.56 -2.53 17.20
CA GLY A 5 -2.66 -3.49 17.18
C GLY A 5 -2.22 -4.94 17.35
N THR A 6 -1.13 -5.34 16.68
CA THR A 6 -0.61 -6.71 16.78
C THR A 6 -0.18 -7.07 18.19
N ALA A 7 0.54 -6.21 18.90
CA ALA A 7 0.92 -6.48 20.28
C ALA A 7 -0.32 -6.57 21.20
N SER A 8 -1.32 -5.73 20.95
CA SER A 8 -2.58 -5.73 21.69
C SER A 8 -3.33 -7.06 21.51
N ALA A 9 -3.52 -7.52 20.27
CA ALA A 9 -4.12 -8.82 19.97
C ALA A 9 -3.32 -10.00 20.56
N MET A 10 -2.00 -9.98 20.42
CA MET A 10 -1.13 -11.03 20.96
C MET A 10 -1.16 -11.10 22.48
N SER A 11 -1.37 -9.97 23.17
CA SER A 11 -1.50 -9.97 24.63
C SER A 11 -2.71 -10.78 25.12
N VAL A 12 -3.81 -10.78 24.36
CA VAL A 12 -5.01 -11.57 24.68
C VAL A 12 -4.75 -13.06 24.48
N LEU A 13 -4.10 -13.44 23.37
CA LEU A 13 -3.68 -14.84 23.12
C LEU A 13 -2.72 -15.35 24.20
N LEU A 14 -1.75 -14.54 24.62
CA LEU A 14 -0.80 -14.90 25.67
C LEU A 14 -1.51 -15.04 27.03
N ALA A 15 -2.43 -14.14 27.36
CA ALA A 15 -3.23 -14.24 28.58
C ALA A 15 -4.07 -15.54 28.60
N ASP A 16 -4.60 -15.94 27.44
CA ASP A 16 -5.34 -17.18 27.31
C ASP A 16 -4.46 -18.42 27.49
N TYR A 17 -3.26 -18.42 26.91
CA TYR A 17 -2.29 -19.48 27.15
C TYR A 17 -1.93 -19.61 28.63
N VAL A 18 -1.72 -18.48 29.32
CA VAL A 18 -1.47 -18.48 30.77
C VAL A 18 -2.68 -19.02 31.53
N ARG A 19 -3.91 -18.61 31.18
CA ARG A 19 -5.16 -19.11 31.76
C ARG A 19 -5.24 -20.63 31.71
N LEU A 20 -4.91 -21.24 30.57
CA LEU A 20 -4.85 -22.69 30.41
C LEU A 20 -3.78 -23.31 31.31
N GLY A 21 -2.57 -22.73 31.34
CA GLY A 21 -1.46 -23.22 32.15
C GLY A 21 -1.74 -23.21 33.66
N VAL A 22 -2.59 -22.30 34.14
CA VAL A 22 -3.02 -22.25 35.56
C VAL A 22 -4.36 -22.96 35.82
N GLY A 23 -4.98 -23.57 34.80
CA GLY A 23 -6.22 -24.33 34.96
C GLY A 23 -7.47 -23.49 35.22
N LEU A 24 -7.50 -22.23 34.77
CA LEU A 24 -8.67 -21.36 34.91
C LEU A 24 -9.70 -21.61 33.79
N ASP A 25 -10.98 -21.58 34.15
CA ASP A 25 -12.09 -21.70 33.20
C ASP A 25 -12.15 -20.47 32.26
N ARG A 26 -12.83 -20.62 31.12
CA ARG A 26 -13.04 -19.52 30.16
C ARG A 26 -13.90 -18.42 30.76
N PHE A 27 -13.66 -17.21 30.28
CA PHE A 27 -14.58 -16.09 30.47
C PHE A 27 -15.94 -16.39 29.81
N LYS A 28 -17.02 -16.06 30.51
CA LYS A 28 -18.42 -16.26 30.12
C LYS A 28 -19.18 -14.95 30.36
N PRO A 29 -19.11 -13.98 29.43
CA PRO A 29 -19.84 -12.71 29.57
C PRO A 29 -21.35 -12.95 29.56
N SER A 30 -22.09 -12.17 30.36
CA SER A 30 -23.54 -12.04 30.18
C SER A 30 -23.87 -11.13 29.00
N ASP A 31 -25.06 -11.24 28.41
CA ASP A 31 -25.55 -10.38 27.33
C ASP A 31 -25.37 -8.88 27.61
N THR A 32 -25.60 -8.44 28.85
CA THR A 32 -25.44 -7.04 29.25
C THR A 32 -23.98 -6.57 29.17
N VAL A 33 -23.03 -7.47 29.43
CA VAL A 33 -21.59 -7.19 29.31
C VAL A 33 -21.18 -7.13 27.84
N LEU A 34 -21.70 -8.03 26.99
CA LEU A 34 -21.47 -7.97 25.54
C LEU A 34 -21.94 -6.63 24.96
N LYS A 35 -23.18 -6.24 25.29
CA LYS A 35 -23.76 -4.96 24.86
C LYS A 35 -23.03 -3.74 25.43
N ARG A 36 -22.48 -3.85 26.64
CA ARG A 36 -21.58 -2.83 27.21
C ARG A 36 -20.32 -2.70 26.36
N TYR A 37 -19.70 -3.80 25.93
CA TYR A 37 -18.48 -3.75 25.12
C TYR A 37 -18.74 -3.09 23.77
N SER A 38 -19.80 -3.50 23.04
CA SER A 38 -20.16 -2.89 21.76
C SER A 38 -20.50 -1.40 21.90
N THR A 39 -21.27 -1.02 22.91
CA THR A 39 -21.60 0.40 23.19
C THR A 39 -20.35 1.24 23.51
N GLU A 40 -19.44 0.70 24.31
CA GLU A 40 -18.23 1.40 24.73
C GLU A 40 -17.22 1.56 23.59
N VAL A 41 -17.16 0.58 22.68
CA VAL A 41 -16.38 0.64 21.43
C VAL A 41 -16.95 1.72 20.50
N ASP A 42 -18.28 1.74 20.28
CA ASP A 42 -18.97 2.77 19.49
C ASP A 42 -18.74 4.18 20.05
N ASP A 43 -18.93 4.34 21.36
CA ASP A 43 -18.74 5.62 22.03
C ASP A 43 -17.30 6.12 21.88
N TYR A 44 -16.32 5.22 21.98
CA TYR A 44 -14.93 5.59 21.83
C TYR A 44 -14.58 6.02 20.40
N ILE A 45 -15.09 5.34 19.37
CA ILE A 45 -14.90 5.75 17.96
C ILE A 45 -15.51 7.13 17.73
N ASN A 46 -16.78 7.30 18.13
CA ASN A 46 -17.58 8.46 17.75
C ASN A 46 -17.30 9.71 18.61
N ARG A 47 -16.90 9.53 19.87
CA ARG A 47 -16.80 10.63 20.85
C ARG A 47 -15.37 10.89 21.33
N VAL A 48 -14.42 10.01 21.04
CA VAL A 48 -13.03 10.13 21.52
C VAL A 48 -12.06 10.22 20.36
N THR A 49 -12.00 9.19 19.50
CA THR A 49 -11.03 9.15 18.40
C THR A 49 -11.43 8.16 17.32
N ALA A 50 -11.43 8.65 16.08
CA ALA A 50 -11.50 7.78 14.90
C ALA A 50 -10.35 6.76 14.90
N LYS A 51 -10.62 5.55 14.40
CA LYS A 51 -9.70 4.42 14.33
C LYS A 51 -9.47 3.93 12.91
N GLN A 52 -8.49 3.04 12.76
CA GLN A 52 -8.19 2.44 11.46
C GLN A 52 -9.28 1.46 11.06
N TYR A 53 -9.79 0.74 12.05
CA TYR A 53 -10.89 -0.19 11.88
C TYR A 53 -12.05 0.17 12.81
N SER A 54 -13.26 0.11 12.28
CA SER A 54 -14.49 0.40 13.00
C SER A 54 -15.41 -0.82 12.88
N PRO A 55 -15.30 -1.80 13.80
CA PRO A 55 -16.15 -2.97 13.78
C PRO A 55 -17.61 -2.56 14.00
N GLU A 56 -18.52 -3.28 13.36
CA GLU A 56 -19.93 -3.22 13.70
C GLU A 56 -20.18 -3.80 15.11
N ARG A 57 -21.36 -3.53 15.67
CA ARG A 57 -21.72 -4.08 17.00
C ARG A 57 -21.67 -5.60 17.04
N GLU A 58 -22.20 -6.23 15.99
CA GLU A 58 -22.25 -7.69 15.85
C GLU A 58 -20.84 -8.30 15.87
N GLU A 59 -19.88 -7.65 15.21
CA GLU A 59 -18.48 -8.05 15.23
C GLU A 59 -17.88 -7.97 16.63
N THR A 60 -18.11 -6.85 17.33
CA THR A 60 -17.61 -6.64 18.69
C THR A 60 -18.19 -7.67 19.66
N GLU A 61 -19.48 -7.96 19.55
CA GLU A 61 -20.18 -8.93 20.38
C GLU A 61 -19.69 -10.36 20.11
N MET A 62 -19.52 -10.75 18.83
CA MET A 62 -18.98 -12.06 18.45
C MET A 62 -17.57 -12.27 19.03
N ILE A 63 -16.68 -11.27 18.92
CA ILE A 63 -15.35 -11.34 19.51
C ILE A 63 -15.47 -11.46 21.03
N ALA A 64 -16.28 -10.62 21.68
CA ALA A 64 -16.39 -10.59 23.14
C ALA A 64 -16.96 -11.89 23.73
N GLU A 65 -17.86 -12.56 23.02
CA GLU A 65 -18.43 -13.85 23.43
C GLU A 65 -17.42 -15.00 23.36
N ASN A 66 -16.52 -14.96 22.38
CA ASN A 66 -15.59 -16.04 22.09
C ASN A 66 -14.19 -15.85 22.72
N VAL A 67 -13.80 -14.62 23.06
CA VAL A 67 -12.53 -14.37 23.75
C VAL A 67 -12.57 -14.97 25.16
N PRO A 68 -11.67 -15.92 25.48
CA PRO A 68 -11.75 -16.73 26.70
C PRO A 68 -11.19 -16.04 27.95
N VAL A 69 -10.67 -14.81 27.82
CA VAL A 69 -10.16 -13.99 28.92
C VAL A 69 -10.88 -12.65 28.94
N GLU A 70 -11.18 -12.14 30.12
CA GLU A 70 -11.79 -10.81 30.21
C GLU A 70 -10.76 -9.73 29.84
N VAL A 71 -11.01 -9.06 28.73
CA VAL A 71 -10.31 -7.82 28.38
C VAL A 71 -11.00 -6.68 29.11
N THR A 72 -10.34 -6.10 30.10
CA THR A 72 -10.86 -4.97 30.90
C THR A 72 -9.71 -4.01 31.25
N GLY A 73 -9.99 -2.98 32.04
CA GLY A 73 -8.99 -2.05 32.54
C GLY A 73 -9.62 -0.81 33.17
N SER A 74 -8.80 0.01 33.83
CA SER A 74 -9.23 1.29 34.38
C SER A 74 -9.71 2.24 33.27
N PRO A 75 -10.66 3.15 33.58
CA PRO A 75 -11.11 4.14 32.61
C PRO A 75 -9.96 5.05 32.18
N THR A 76 -9.90 5.40 30.90
CA THR A 76 -8.89 6.32 30.36
C THR A 76 -9.48 7.64 29.91
N GLU A 77 -10.81 7.70 29.77
CA GLU A 77 -11.54 8.89 29.36
C GLU A 77 -12.44 9.35 30.51
N GLU A 78 -12.69 10.65 30.58
CA GLU A 78 -13.62 11.24 31.56
C GLU A 78 -15.09 11.04 31.17
N LEU A 79 -15.34 10.62 29.93
CA LEU A 79 -16.68 10.41 29.39
C LEU A 79 -17.30 9.11 29.90
N ASP A 80 -18.56 9.20 30.28
CA ASP A 80 -19.40 8.03 30.54
C ASP A 80 -19.78 7.32 29.24
N VAL A 81 -19.91 5.99 29.34
CA VAL A 81 -20.61 5.16 28.36
C VAL A 81 -22.06 5.61 28.22
N SER A 82 -22.59 5.57 27.01
CA SER A 82 -23.94 6.02 26.68
C SER A 82 -25.04 5.11 27.23
N ASN A 83 -24.76 3.81 27.40
CA ASN A 83 -25.70 2.82 27.91
C ASN A 83 -25.00 1.67 28.68
N TYR A 84 -25.75 0.78 29.33
CA TYR A 84 -25.23 -0.38 30.09
C TYR A 84 -24.29 0.03 31.23
N LYS A 85 -24.76 0.96 32.06
CA LYS A 85 -24.12 1.45 33.28
C LYS A 85 -24.39 0.53 34.48
N ASP A 86 -23.60 0.70 35.53
CA ASP A 86 -23.80 0.11 36.85
C ASP A 86 -23.86 -1.42 36.82
N LEU A 87 -22.91 -2.04 36.10
CA LEU A 87 -22.79 -3.49 36.02
C LEU A 87 -21.92 -4.02 37.14
N ASP A 88 -22.37 -5.05 37.86
CA ASP A 88 -21.61 -5.67 38.97
C ASP A 88 -20.17 -6.07 38.60
N ARG A 89 -19.96 -6.44 37.33
CA ARG A 89 -18.68 -6.91 36.82
C ARG A 89 -17.77 -5.80 36.28
N VAL A 90 -18.31 -4.61 36.02
CA VAL A 90 -17.56 -3.48 35.48
C VAL A 90 -17.56 -2.36 36.52
N ASP A 91 -16.39 -2.11 37.10
CA ASP A 91 -16.17 -1.18 38.22
C ASP A 91 -16.31 0.31 37.85
N THR A 92 -16.66 0.62 36.61
CA THR A 92 -16.77 1.99 36.11
C THR A 92 -17.85 2.19 35.06
N ASN A 93 -18.45 3.38 35.03
CA ASN A 93 -19.31 3.85 33.94
C ASN A 93 -18.56 4.67 32.90
N LYS A 94 -17.27 4.95 33.12
CA LYS A 94 -16.44 5.70 32.17
C LYS A 94 -15.87 4.79 31.09
N ILE A 95 -15.51 5.39 29.97
CA ILE A 95 -14.92 4.68 28.82
C ILE A 95 -13.50 4.20 29.14
N ARG A 96 -13.28 2.90 28.94
CA ARG A 96 -12.03 2.17 29.10
C ARG A 96 -11.33 2.08 27.74
N GLY A 97 -10.61 3.13 27.36
CA GLY A 97 -9.95 3.20 26.06
C GLY A 97 -8.94 2.07 25.82
N GLY A 98 -8.35 1.49 26.87
CA GLY A 98 -7.52 0.27 26.76
C GLY A 98 -8.29 -0.93 26.19
N LEU A 99 -9.50 -1.18 26.70
CA LEU A 99 -10.40 -2.20 26.17
C LEU A 99 -10.82 -1.85 24.75
N CYS A 100 -11.27 -0.61 24.50
CA CYS A 100 -11.70 -0.20 23.17
C CYS A 100 -10.59 -0.42 22.14
N LEU A 101 -9.34 -0.09 22.44
CA LEU A 101 -8.21 -0.32 21.53
C LEU A 101 -7.98 -1.80 21.20
N VAL A 102 -8.24 -2.72 22.14
CA VAL A 102 -8.16 -4.17 21.88
C VAL A 102 -9.31 -4.62 20.97
N TYR A 103 -10.50 -4.06 21.14
CA TYR A 103 -11.68 -4.34 20.31
C TYR A 103 -11.79 -3.43 19.08
N LEU A 104 -10.73 -2.72 18.69
CA LEU A 104 -10.68 -1.85 17.51
C LEU A 104 -9.51 -2.27 16.61
N ASP A 105 -8.37 -1.60 16.76
CA ASP A 105 -7.16 -1.87 15.99
C ASP A 105 -6.46 -3.19 16.43
N GLY A 106 -6.95 -3.84 17.48
CA GLY A 106 -6.42 -5.07 18.08
C GLY A 106 -6.98 -6.34 17.45
N LEU A 107 -7.87 -7.04 18.17
CA LEU A 107 -8.45 -8.31 17.76
C LEU A 107 -9.17 -8.25 16.40
N PRO A 108 -10.09 -7.29 16.14
CA PRO A 108 -10.80 -7.24 14.87
C PRO A 108 -9.85 -7.02 13.68
N LEU A 109 -9.08 -5.92 13.70
CA LEU A 109 -8.15 -5.56 12.62
C LEU A 109 -7.01 -6.57 12.42
N LYS A 110 -6.66 -7.35 13.44
CA LYS A 110 -5.55 -8.34 13.38
C LYS A 110 -6.02 -9.78 13.34
N ALA A 111 -7.32 -10.03 13.15
CA ALA A 111 -7.88 -11.37 13.02
C ALA A 111 -7.19 -12.25 11.95
N PRO A 112 -6.84 -11.76 10.73
CA PRO A 112 -6.13 -12.58 9.75
C PRO A 112 -4.76 -13.07 10.26
N LYS A 113 -4.05 -12.19 10.98
CA LYS A 113 -2.75 -12.51 11.59
C LYS A 113 -2.88 -13.47 12.77
N ILE A 114 -3.98 -13.41 13.51
CA ILE A 114 -4.32 -14.37 14.55
C ILE A 114 -4.61 -15.74 13.90
N LYS A 115 -5.44 -15.80 12.86
CA LYS A 115 -5.73 -17.04 12.10
C LYS A 115 -4.44 -17.76 11.69
N LYS A 116 -3.52 -17.07 11.01
CA LYS A 116 -2.22 -17.63 10.59
C LYS A 116 -1.40 -18.18 11.76
N ARG A 117 -1.50 -17.57 12.93
CA ARG A 117 -0.80 -18.01 14.15
C ARG A 117 -1.44 -19.26 14.75
N ILE A 118 -2.77 -19.28 14.86
CA ILE A 118 -3.51 -20.46 15.32
C ILE A 118 -3.29 -21.65 14.38
N GLU A 119 -3.26 -21.42 13.06
CA GLU A 119 -2.96 -22.48 12.09
C GLU A 119 -1.52 -23.02 12.22
N LYS A 120 -0.56 -22.16 12.59
CA LYS A 120 0.85 -22.55 12.68
C LYS A 120 1.21 -23.24 13.99
N TRP A 121 0.67 -22.78 15.12
CA TRP A 121 1.08 -23.24 16.45
C TRP A 121 -0.09 -23.38 17.45
N GLY A 122 -1.34 -23.33 16.99
CA GLY A 122 -2.51 -23.46 17.87
C GLY A 122 -2.57 -24.81 18.59
N GLU A 123 -2.31 -25.92 17.89
CA GLU A 123 -2.32 -27.27 18.45
C GLU A 123 -1.23 -27.44 19.53
N GLU A 124 0.01 -27.05 19.23
CA GLU A 124 1.15 -27.15 20.16
C GLU A 124 0.92 -26.39 21.48
N PHE A 125 0.19 -25.27 21.42
CA PHE A 125 -0.07 -24.41 22.58
C PHE A 125 -1.47 -24.61 23.20
N GLY A 126 -2.27 -25.56 22.71
CA GLY A 126 -3.62 -25.82 23.21
C GLY A 126 -4.62 -24.68 22.95
N LEU A 127 -4.41 -23.90 21.88
CA LEU A 127 -5.23 -22.74 21.49
C LEU A 127 -6.22 -23.06 20.37
N GLU A 128 -6.55 -24.32 20.15
CA GLU A 128 -7.45 -24.78 19.07
C GLU A 128 -8.87 -24.19 19.19
N HIS A 129 -9.30 -23.84 20.40
CA HIS A 129 -10.59 -23.20 20.62
C HIS A 129 -10.68 -21.79 20.01
N TRP A 130 -9.58 -21.19 19.52
CA TRP A 130 -9.59 -19.94 18.75
C TRP A 130 -10.03 -20.11 17.28
N ASN A 131 -10.45 -21.30 16.87
CA ASN A 131 -10.94 -21.54 15.50
C ASN A 131 -12.13 -20.65 15.09
N TRP A 132 -12.88 -20.08 16.05
CA TRP A 132 -13.95 -19.09 15.82
C TRP A 132 -13.47 -17.84 15.06
N ILE A 133 -12.16 -17.56 15.03
CA ILE A 133 -11.59 -16.45 14.25
C ILE A 133 -11.91 -16.63 12.76
N LYS A 134 -12.07 -17.86 12.26
CA LYS A 134 -12.49 -18.12 10.88
C LYS A 134 -13.92 -17.62 10.65
N ASP A 135 -14.83 -17.99 11.55
CA ASP A 135 -16.22 -17.54 11.51
C ASP A 135 -16.31 -16.00 11.62
N TYR A 136 -15.46 -15.38 12.44
CA TYR A 136 -15.37 -13.92 12.54
C TYR A 136 -14.91 -13.27 11.23
N LEU A 137 -13.90 -13.83 10.55
CA LEU A 137 -13.42 -13.32 9.27
C LEU A 137 -14.49 -13.45 8.17
N ASP A 138 -15.33 -14.47 8.24
CA ASP A 138 -16.45 -14.63 7.31
C ASP A 138 -17.55 -13.59 7.61
N LEU A 139 -17.90 -13.36 8.88
CA LEU A 139 -18.81 -12.29 9.29
C LEU A 139 -18.31 -10.90 8.85
N GLN A 140 -17.02 -10.63 9.08
CA GLN A 140 -16.37 -9.38 8.67
C GLN A 140 -16.52 -9.15 7.16
N LYS A 141 -16.30 -10.19 6.35
CA LYS A 141 -16.50 -10.10 4.90
C LYS A 141 -17.96 -9.85 4.53
N GLU A 142 -18.91 -10.49 5.19
CA GLU A 142 -20.34 -10.30 4.92
C GLU A 142 -20.78 -8.86 5.19
N LEU A 143 -20.41 -8.31 6.35
CA LEU A 143 -20.79 -6.95 6.77
C LEU A 143 -20.09 -5.86 5.96
N HIS A 144 -18.81 -6.06 5.61
CA HIS A 144 -18.00 -5.06 4.89
C HIS A 144 -17.88 -5.32 3.39
N SER A 145 -18.69 -6.23 2.83
CA SER A 145 -18.74 -6.64 1.41
C SER A 145 -19.08 -5.52 0.40
N SER A 146 -19.20 -4.27 0.85
CA SER A 146 -19.37 -3.09 0.00
C SER A 146 -18.14 -2.17 -0.10
N GLY A 147 -16.98 -2.52 0.47
CA GLY A 147 -15.81 -1.65 0.30
C GLY A 147 -14.46 -2.00 0.94
N GLU A 148 -14.24 -3.19 1.50
CA GLU A 148 -13.00 -3.45 2.25
C GLU A 148 -12.24 -4.70 1.80
N ASP A 149 -11.45 -4.57 0.72
CA ASP A 149 -10.24 -5.36 0.55
C ASP A 149 -9.18 -4.87 1.55
N ASP A 150 -9.29 -5.27 2.82
CA ASP A 150 -8.20 -5.12 3.80
C ASP A 150 -7.44 -6.45 3.97
N GLU A 151 -6.15 -6.34 3.64
CA GLU A 151 -5.02 -7.15 4.09
C GLU A 151 -5.21 -8.68 4.16
N GLU A 152 -4.73 -9.33 3.10
CA GLU A 152 -4.45 -10.76 2.93
C GLU A 152 -5.65 -11.60 2.46
N GLU A 153 -5.97 -11.51 1.17
CA GLU A 153 -6.73 -12.56 0.49
C GLU A 153 -5.88 -13.85 0.43
N ASP A 154 -6.44 -14.90 1.04
CA ASP A 154 -5.97 -16.28 1.05
C ASP A 154 -5.52 -16.79 -0.34
N GLU A 155 -4.47 -17.62 -0.35
CA GLU A 155 -3.91 -18.36 -1.51
C GLU A 155 -4.85 -19.46 -2.05
N LYS A 156 -6.12 -19.15 -2.29
CA LYS A 156 -7.06 -20.09 -2.90
C LYS A 156 -7.86 -19.38 -3.99
N ASP A 157 -7.15 -19.06 -5.08
CA ASP A 157 -7.65 -19.05 -6.46
C ASP A 157 -6.50 -18.59 -7.38
N GLU A 158 -5.86 -19.56 -8.05
CA GLU A 158 -4.68 -19.36 -8.93
C GLU A 158 -5.01 -18.70 -10.29
N GLU A 159 -6.24 -18.22 -10.51
CA GLU A 159 -6.60 -17.54 -11.75
C GLU A 159 -6.64 -16.01 -11.60
N LYS A 160 -5.51 -15.36 -11.95
CA LYS A 160 -5.40 -13.98 -12.49
C LYS A 160 -6.45 -12.94 -11.99
N LYS A 161 -6.64 -12.77 -10.68
CA LYS A 161 -7.28 -11.54 -10.18
C LYS A 161 -6.38 -10.35 -10.52
N LYS A 162 -6.85 -9.51 -11.45
CA LYS A 162 -6.21 -8.28 -11.89
C LYS A 162 -6.15 -7.30 -10.73
N TYR A 163 -5.04 -6.57 -10.59
CA TYR A 163 -4.90 -5.50 -9.61
C TYR A 163 -6.08 -4.52 -9.68
N THR A 164 -6.73 -4.28 -8.55
CA THR A 164 -7.81 -3.31 -8.40
C THR A 164 -7.25 -2.10 -7.63
N PRO A 165 -7.28 -0.90 -8.22
CA PRO A 165 -6.86 0.32 -7.54
C PRO A 165 -7.66 0.60 -6.26
N SER A 166 -6.99 1.11 -5.22
CA SER A 166 -7.62 1.44 -3.94
C SER A 166 -7.62 2.95 -3.68
N ASP A 167 -8.75 3.48 -3.21
CA ASP A 167 -8.92 4.89 -2.84
C ASP A 167 -8.70 5.16 -1.34
N LYS A 168 -8.32 4.14 -0.55
CA LYS A 168 -8.15 4.24 0.91
C LYS A 168 -7.24 5.39 1.35
N TYR A 169 -6.20 5.73 0.58
CA TYR A 169 -5.31 6.85 0.90
C TYR A 169 -5.98 8.23 0.79
N LEU A 170 -7.12 8.33 0.10
CA LEU A 170 -7.92 9.55 -0.05
C LEU A 170 -8.87 9.78 1.13
N GLY A 171 -9.34 8.74 1.83
CA GLY A 171 -10.39 8.85 2.85
C GLY A 171 -10.06 9.71 4.08
N SER A 172 -8.81 10.15 4.23
CA SER A 172 -8.33 10.96 5.38
C SER A 172 -7.59 12.23 4.95
N LEU A 173 -8.00 12.79 3.80
CA LEU A 173 -7.47 14.05 3.30
C LEU A 173 -7.78 15.19 4.26
N THR A 174 -6.73 15.83 4.75
CA THR A 174 -6.80 17.07 5.54
C THR A 174 -6.41 18.25 4.66
N ALA A 175 -6.98 19.42 4.94
CA ALA A 175 -6.66 20.64 4.20
C ALA A 175 -5.14 20.89 4.18
N GLY A 176 -4.60 21.23 3.00
CA GLY A 176 -3.17 21.48 2.79
C GLY A 176 -2.33 20.24 2.43
N ARG A 177 -2.92 19.04 2.34
CA ARG A 177 -2.25 17.85 1.78
C ARG A 177 -2.64 17.66 0.32
N PRO A 178 -1.72 17.82 -0.64
CA PRO A 178 -2.03 17.63 -2.06
C PRO A 178 -2.21 16.15 -2.41
N ILE A 179 -2.99 15.92 -3.47
CA ILE A 179 -3.13 14.61 -4.11
C ILE A 179 -2.26 14.63 -5.37
N PHE A 180 -1.26 13.76 -5.44
CA PHE A 180 -0.36 13.73 -6.60
C PHE A 180 -0.90 12.88 -7.75
N GLY A 181 -1.66 11.82 -7.44
CA GLY A 181 -2.33 10.99 -8.43
C GLY A 181 -3.60 10.39 -7.83
N HIS A 182 -4.57 10.07 -8.69
CA HIS A 182 -5.74 9.27 -8.30
C HIS A 182 -5.45 7.77 -8.48
N PRO A 183 -6.26 6.88 -7.87
CA PRO A 183 -5.98 5.47 -7.87
C PRO A 183 -5.86 4.89 -9.28
N GLY A 184 -4.75 4.20 -9.57
CA GLY A 184 -4.49 3.61 -10.89
C GLY A 184 -4.50 4.60 -12.07
N ARG A 185 -4.41 5.92 -11.83
CA ARG A 185 -4.51 6.93 -12.89
C ARG A 185 -3.26 6.95 -13.76
N LYS A 186 -3.47 6.82 -15.07
CA LYS A 186 -2.45 7.04 -16.10
C LYS A 186 -1.89 8.47 -16.01
N GLY A 187 -0.57 8.62 -16.12
CA GLY A 187 0.13 9.90 -15.87
C GLY A 187 0.57 10.08 -14.41
N GLY A 188 0.09 9.23 -13.49
CA GLY A 188 0.61 9.14 -12.12
C GLY A 188 2.05 8.60 -12.07
N PHE A 189 2.49 8.20 -10.88
CA PHE A 189 3.80 7.58 -10.71
C PHE A 189 3.86 6.21 -11.38
N ARG A 190 4.86 6.01 -12.24
CA ARG A 190 5.14 4.71 -12.86
C ARG A 190 5.94 3.85 -11.88
N LEU A 191 5.39 2.71 -11.48
CA LEU A 191 6.11 1.76 -10.61
C LEU A 191 7.39 1.29 -11.29
N ARG A 192 8.54 1.40 -10.62
CA ARG A 192 9.80 0.73 -11.00
C ARG A 192 10.31 -0.05 -9.80
N TYR A 193 10.68 -1.30 -10.01
CA TYR A 193 11.31 -2.08 -8.95
C TYR A 193 12.78 -1.68 -8.81
N GLY A 194 13.25 -1.48 -7.58
CA GLY A 194 14.67 -1.29 -7.34
C GLY A 194 15.00 -0.77 -5.95
N HIS A 195 16.29 -0.89 -5.62
CA HIS A 195 16.86 -0.50 -4.34
C HIS A 195 18.06 0.42 -4.60
N THR A 196 18.14 1.51 -3.84
CA THR A 196 19.22 2.50 -3.89
C THR A 196 19.88 2.59 -2.51
N ARG A 197 20.85 3.48 -2.35
CA ARG A 197 21.45 3.76 -1.04
C ARG A 197 20.51 4.55 -0.11
N THR A 198 19.45 5.14 -0.67
CA THR A 198 18.59 6.10 0.03
C THR A 198 17.19 5.53 0.30
N ASN A 199 16.69 4.60 -0.50
CA ASN A 199 15.43 3.89 -0.24
C ASN A 199 15.66 2.56 0.50
N GLY A 200 14.57 1.82 0.75
CA GLY A 200 14.60 0.57 1.51
C GLY A 200 13.47 0.57 2.51
N LEU A 201 13.80 0.45 3.79
CA LEU A 201 12.87 0.35 4.93
C LEU A 201 11.76 1.41 4.90
N ALA A 202 10.58 1.06 4.38
CA ALA A 202 9.41 1.93 4.21
C ALA A 202 9.69 3.24 3.45
N ALA A 203 10.73 3.25 2.61
CA ALA A 203 11.15 4.42 1.84
C ALA A 203 11.17 4.08 0.35
N THR A 204 10.68 5.01 -0.47
CA THR A 204 10.67 4.90 -1.94
C THR A 204 11.40 6.10 -2.54
N SER A 205 11.94 5.93 -3.75
CA SER A 205 12.63 7.03 -4.42
C SER A 205 11.82 7.67 -5.54
N PHE A 206 12.01 8.96 -5.71
CA PHE A 206 11.40 9.78 -6.74
C PHE A 206 12.48 10.59 -7.45
N HIS A 207 12.20 10.95 -8.69
CA HIS A 207 13.12 11.79 -9.44
C HIS A 207 13.19 13.20 -8.83
N PRO A 208 14.38 13.80 -8.62
CA PRO A 208 14.52 15.13 -8.03
C PRO A 208 13.74 16.23 -8.78
N ALA A 209 13.64 16.13 -10.11
CA ALA A 209 12.80 17.03 -10.89
C ALA A 209 11.32 16.92 -10.50
N THR A 210 10.81 15.71 -10.21
CA THR A 210 9.43 15.51 -9.74
C THR A 210 9.18 16.18 -8.40
N LEU A 211 10.15 16.08 -7.48
CA LEU A 211 10.10 16.77 -6.19
C LEU A 211 9.97 18.30 -6.39
N GLU A 212 10.69 18.86 -7.36
CA GLU A 212 10.67 20.30 -7.62
C GLU A 212 9.36 20.75 -8.30
N ILE A 213 8.92 20.09 -9.38
CA ILE A 213 7.72 20.52 -10.15
C ILE A 213 6.40 20.30 -9.40
N THR A 214 6.39 19.48 -8.34
CA THR A 214 5.22 19.28 -7.47
C THR A 214 5.14 20.37 -6.39
N GLU A 215 5.57 21.59 -6.75
CA GLU A 215 5.69 22.76 -5.88
C GLU A 215 6.46 22.49 -4.57
N ARG A 216 7.37 21.50 -4.59
CA ARG A 216 8.14 21.06 -3.42
C ARG A 216 7.27 20.52 -2.27
N PHE A 217 6.01 20.14 -2.53
CA PHE A 217 5.22 19.36 -1.56
C PHE A 217 5.76 17.94 -1.39
N LEU A 218 6.25 17.31 -2.46
CA LEU A 218 7.17 16.18 -2.30
C LEU A 218 8.57 16.73 -2.04
N ALA A 219 9.12 16.42 -0.87
CA ALA A 219 10.51 16.66 -0.55
C ALA A 219 11.15 15.43 0.09
N ILE A 220 12.48 15.44 0.19
CA ILE A 220 13.23 14.41 0.90
C ILE A 220 12.74 14.34 2.36
N GLY A 221 12.36 13.15 2.82
CA GLY A 221 11.81 12.93 4.16
C GLY A 221 10.31 13.19 4.28
N THR A 222 9.62 13.64 3.23
CA THR A 222 8.16 13.81 3.26
C THR A 222 7.49 12.45 3.36
N GLN A 223 6.65 12.27 4.37
CA GLN A 223 5.80 11.09 4.46
C GLN A 223 4.60 11.23 3.53
N MET A 224 4.45 10.27 2.63
CA MET A 224 3.34 10.18 1.69
C MET A 224 2.47 8.98 2.07
N LYS A 225 1.17 9.09 1.83
CA LYS A 225 0.29 7.93 1.75
C LYS A 225 0.30 7.42 0.33
N ILE A 226 0.39 6.10 0.17
CA ILE A 226 0.44 5.45 -1.14
C ILE A 226 -0.67 4.41 -1.23
N GLU A 227 -1.03 4.09 -2.46
CA GLU A 227 -2.04 3.09 -2.80
C GLU A 227 -1.47 1.65 -2.71
N TYR A 228 -0.21 1.47 -3.11
CA TYR A 228 0.43 0.17 -3.24
C TYR A 228 1.96 0.30 -3.19
N PRO A 229 2.73 -0.66 -2.64
CA PRO A 229 2.30 -1.87 -1.92
C PRO A 229 2.02 -1.65 -0.42
N GLY A 230 2.43 -0.51 0.16
CA GLY A 230 2.20 -0.18 1.57
C GLY A 230 1.11 0.86 1.78
N LYS A 231 0.92 1.32 3.02
CA LYS A 231 0.01 2.44 3.38
C LYS A 231 0.69 3.80 3.31
N ALA A 232 2.00 3.83 3.55
CA ALA A 232 2.79 5.03 3.58
C ALA A 232 4.22 4.75 3.13
N THR A 233 4.89 5.79 2.70
CA THR A 233 6.31 5.77 2.34
C THR A 233 6.95 7.10 2.72
N VAL A 234 8.27 7.08 2.89
CA VAL A 234 9.09 8.29 2.99
C VAL A 234 9.77 8.55 1.65
N GLY A 235 9.67 9.79 1.17
CA GLY A 235 10.26 10.23 -0.09
C GLY A 235 11.77 10.39 -0.03
N THR A 236 12.47 9.79 -0.99
CA THR A 236 13.94 9.89 -1.15
C THR A 236 14.29 10.21 -2.60
N PRO A 237 15.48 10.77 -2.90
CA PRO A 237 15.84 11.10 -4.27
C PRO A 237 16.51 9.93 -4.99
N CYS A 238 16.22 9.78 -6.29
CA CYS A 238 16.99 8.97 -7.23
C CYS A 238 16.94 9.63 -8.62
N ASP A 239 18.10 10.02 -9.14
CA ASP A 239 18.27 10.78 -10.39
C ASP A 239 18.50 9.92 -11.64
N THR A 240 18.58 8.60 -11.48
CA THR A 240 18.76 7.65 -12.60
C THR A 240 17.45 7.04 -13.11
N ILE A 241 16.33 7.32 -12.44
CA ILE A 241 15.01 6.81 -12.85
C ILE A 241 14.29 7.75 -13.82
N HIS A 242 13.21 7.30 -14.45
CA HIS A 242 12.57 8.09 -15.49
C HIS A 242 11.99 9.40 -14.93
N PRO A 243 12.34 10.55 -15.52
CA PRO A 243 11.90 11.86 -15.06
C PRO A 243 10.42 12.13 -15.35
N PRO A 244 9.86 13.23 -14.81
CA PRO A 244 8.54 13.69 -15.20
C PRO A 244 8.55 14.27 -16.62
N VAL A 245 7.36 14.30 -17.23
CA VAL A 245 7.11 14.88 -18.55
C VAL A 245 6.03 15.94 -18.40
N VAL A 246 6.31 17.13 -18.92
CA VAL A 246 5.45 18.31 -18.76
C VAL A 246 5.11 18.93 -20.11
N ARG A 247 3.93 19.54 -20.21
CA ARG A 247 3.58 20.48 -21.27
C ARG A 247 3.82 21.90 -20.76
N LEU A 248 4.48 22.72 -21.57
CA LEU A 248 4.72 24.12 -21.28
C LEU A 248 3.59 25.01 -21.84
N ASN A 249 3.49 26.25 -21.36
CA ASN A 249 2.48 27.23 -21.80
C ASN A 249 2.50 27.52 -23.32
N ASN A 250 3.61 27.24 -24.01
CA ASN A 250 3.73 27.39 -25.46
C ASN A 250 3.32 26.12 -26.25
N GLY A 251 2.90 25.06 -25.55
CA GLY A 251 2.53 23.77 -26.13
C GLY A 251 3.65 22.75 -26.22
N ASP A 252 4.91 23.13 -25.95
CA ASP A 252 6.05 22.20 -26.02
C ASP A 252 5.94 21.11 -24.95
N VAL A 253 6.26 19.87 -25.32
CA VAL A 253 6.31 18.73 -24.41
C VAL A 253 7.77 18.38 -24.11
N VAL A 254 8.14 18.42 -22.83
CA VAL A 254 9.54 18.30 -22.40
C VAL A 254 9.68 17.24 -21.30
N LYS A 255 10.65 16.33 -21.47
CA LYS A 255 11.17 15.48 -20.38
C LYS A 255 12.07 16.33 -19.47
N VAL A 256 11.77 16.37 -18.18
CA VAL A 256 12.50 17.23 -17.20
C VAL A 256 13.46 16.36 -16.39
N ASP A 257 14.64 16.13 -16.94
CA ASP A 257 15.65 15.17 -16.51
C ASP A 257 16.60 15.66 -15.41
N THR A 258 16.55 16.94 -15.03
CA THR A 258 17.34 17.48 -13.91
C THR A 258 16.51 18.41 -13.03
N ARG A 259 16.95 18.57 -11.79
CA ARG A 259 16.31 19.50 -10.85
C ARG A 259 16.48 20.95 -11.29
N GLU A 260 17.63 21.29 -11.86
CA GLU A 260 17.95 22.63 -12.36
C GLU A 260 16.99 23.02 -13.47
N LYS A 261 16.78 22.12 -14.44
CA LYS A 261 15.81 22.29 -15.52
C LYS A 261 14.38 22.41 -15.00
N ALA A 262 14.03 21.64 -13.96
CA ALA A 262 12.73 21.77 -13.30
C ALA A 262 12.49 23.17 -12.73
N LYS A 263 13.49 23.75 -12.05
CA LYS A 263 13.41 25.12 -11.52
C LYS A 263 13.25 26.18 -12.61
N GLU A 264 14.00 26.04 -13.69
CA GLU A 264 13.94 26.98 -14.82
C GLU A 264 12.57 26.96 -15.51
N LEU A 265 11.97 25.76 -15.63
CA LEU A 265 10.71 25.56 -16.31
C LEU A 265 9.48 25.72 -15.41
N GLU A 266 9.62 25.70 -14.07
CA GLU A 266 8.52 25.66 -13.09
C GLU A 266 7.38 26.63 -13.43
N ARG A 267 7.69 27.90 -13.70
CA ARG A 267 6.70 28.96 -14.01
C ARG A 267 6.08 28.87 -15.40
N ARG A 268 6.63 28.03 -16.26
CA ARG A 268 6.21 27.82 -17.66
C ARG A 268 5.45 26.51 -17.84
N ILE A 269 5.33 25.68 -16.80
CA ILE A 269 4.60 24.42 -16.84
C ILE A 269 3.09 24.73 -16.84
N ASP A 270 2.42 24.24 -17.88
CA ASP A 270 0.96 24.30 -18.03
C ASP A 270 0.32 23.03 -17.45
N GLU A 271 0.89 21.86 -17.75
CA GLU A 271 0.37 20.57 -17.31
C GLU A 271 1.50 19.56 -17.06
N ILE A 272 1.42 18.81 -15.96
CA ILE A 272 2.27 17.63 -15.74
C ILE A 272 1.57 16.42 -16.38
N LEU A 273 2.13 15.92 -17.49
CA LEU A 273 1.57 14.79 -18.23
C LEU A 273 1.90 13.44 -17.57
N PHE A 274 3.12 13.33 -17.05
CA PHE A 274 3.60 12.15 -16.34
C PHE A 274 4.47 12.57 -15.16
N LEU A 275 4.22 12.02 -13.97
CA LEU A 275 5.03 12.30 -12.77
C LEU A 275 6.40 11.62 -12.77
N GLY A 276 6.63 10.68 -13.68
CA GLY A 276 7.86 9.89 -13.74
C GLY A 276 7.80 8.64 -12.87
N ASP A 277 8.96 8.07 -12.58
CA ASP A 277 9.08 6.83 -11.82
C ASP A 277 8.91 7.05 -10.31
N VAL A 278 8.33 6.03 -9.66
CA VAL A 278 8.53 5.76 -8.24
C VAL A 278 9.31 4.44 -8.11
N LEU A 279 10.47 4.51 -7.49
CA LEU A 279 11.34 3.36 -7.28
C LEU A 279 10.99 2.69 -5.95
N VAL A 280 10.45 1.48 -6.03
CA VAL A 280 9.95 0.72 -4.88
C VAL A 280 10.81 -0.52 -4.66
N PRO A 281 11.40 -0.69 -3.46
CA PRO A 281 12.13 -1.90 -3.10
C PRO A 281 11.22 -3.14 -3.14
N TYR A 282 11.76 -4.28 -3.58
CA TYR A 282 11.05 -5.56 -3.54
C TYR A 282 10.61 -5.93 -2.11
N GLY A 283 11.43 -5.59 -1.09
CA GLY A 283 11.13 -5.86 0.32
C GLY A 283 9.79 -5.28 0.79
N GLU A 284 9.36 -4.15 0.24
CA GLU A 284 8.06 -3.54 0.58
C GLU A 284 6.88 -4.43 0.18
N PHE A 285 7.00 -5.20 -0.90
CA PHE A 285 5.94 -6.13 -1.32
C PHE A 285 5.89 -7.35 -0.40
N VAL A 286 7.06 -7.88 -0.04
CA VAL A 286 7.19 -9.03 0.87
C VAL A 286 6.65 -8.69 2.26
N GLU A 287 7.07 -7.55 2.82
CA GLU A 287 6.68 -7.13 4.17
C GLU A 287 5.17 -6.85 4.27
N ASN A 288 4.60 -6.23 3.24
CA ASN A 288 3.18 -5.89 3.20
C ASN A 288 2.29 -7.02 2.63
N GLY A 289 2.86 -8.22 2.34
CA GLY A 289 2.12 -9.36 1.81
C GLY A 289 1.41 -9.07 0.47
N LYS A 290 2.01 -8.22 -0.37
CA LYS A 290 1.44 -7.77 -1.64
C LYS A 290 2.03 -8.51 -2.83
N LYS A 291 1.20 -8.78 -3.85
CA LYS A 291 1.64 -9.40 -5.11
C LYS A 291 2.46 -8.42 -5.94
N LEU A 292 3.39 -8.92 -6.75
CA LEU A 292 4.09 -8.06 -7.71
C LEU A 292 3.14 -7.66 -8.83
N LEU A 293 3.15 -6.38 -9.17
CA LEU A 293 2.53 -5.87 -10.39
C LEU A 293 3.46 -6.10 -11.59
N PRO A 294 2.94 -6.18 -12.82
CA PRO A 294 3.79 -6.22 -14.01
C PRO A 294 4.76 -5.04 -14.02
N SER A 295 6.06 -5.32 -14.10
CA SER A 295 7.07 -4.29 -14.23
C SER A 295 6.89 -3.54 -15.55
N PRO A 296 7.10 -2.21 -15.60
CA PRO A 296 7.39 -1.58 -16.88
C PRO A 296 8.70 -2.12 -17.45
N TYR A 297 8.86 -1.94 -18.76
CA TYR A 297 10.12 -2.22 -19.44
C TYR A 297 11.12 -1.10 -19.12
N VAL A 298 12.24 -1.46 -18.49
CA VAL A 298 13.25 -0.54 -17.94
C VAL A 298 14.64 -0.98 -18.36
N SER A 299 15.62 -0.07 -18.28
CA SER A 299 16.96 -0.30 -18.82
C SER A 299 17.61 -1.53 -18.18
N GLU A 300 17.42 -1.76 -16.88
CA GLU A 300 17.96 -2.92 -16.17
C GLU A 300 17.43 -4.26 -16.70
N TRP A 301 16.18 -4.28 -17.20
CA TRP A 301 15.62 -5.48 -17.84
C TRP A 301 16.18 -5.60 -19.27
N TRP A 302 16.20 -4.50 -20.03
CA TRP A 302 16.79 -4.50 -21.37
C TRP A 302 18.27 -4.96 -21.36
N ASP A 303 19.06 -4.54 -20.37
CA ASP A 303 20.45 -4.95 -20.21
C ASP A 303 20.58 -6.47 -20.05
N LYS A 304 19.67 -7.10 -19.30
CA LYS A 304 19.63 -8.56 -19.14
C LYS A 304 19.21 -9.30 -20.40
N GLU A 305 18.29 -8.72 -21.18
CA GLU A 305 17.92 -9.27 -22.49
C GLU A 305 19.07 -9.12 -23.50
N LEU A 306 19.81 -8.01 -23.44
CA LEU A 306 20.99 -7.78 -24.25
C LEU A 306 22.11 -8.78 -23.91
N GLU A 307 22.48 -8.90 -22.63
CA GLU A 307 23.50 -9.86 -22.16
C GLU A 307 23.18 -11.27 -22.67
N LYS A 308 21.94 -11.73 -22.47
CA LYS A 308 21.47 -13.03 -22.91
C LYS A 308 21.57 -13.20 -24.43
N ALA A 309 21.13 -12.22 -25.20
CA ALA A 309 21.15 -12.32 -26.66
C ALA A 309 22.57 -12.33 -27.23
N LEU A 310 23.51 -11.59 -26.61
CA LEU A 310 24.92 -11.61 -26.99
C LEU A 310 25.57 -12.97 -26.72
N GLU A 311 25.25 -13.60 -25.58
CA GLU A 311 25.72 -14.95 -25.24
C GLU A 311 25.14 -16.01 -26.20
N GLU A 312 23.84 -15.97 -26.47
CA GLU A 312 23.16 -16.97 -27.32
C GLU A 312 23.60 -16.90 -28.79
N GLN A 313 23.94 -15.71 -29.29
CA GLN A 313 24.32 -15.50 -30.68
C GLN A 313 25.84 -15.42 -30.90
N ASP A 314 26.64 -15.52 -29.83
CA ASP A 314 28.11 -15.35 -29.84
C ASP A 314 28.54 -14.03 -30.53
N VAL A 315 27.78 -12.96 -30.28
CA VAL A 315 28.04 -11.62 -30.83
C VAL A 315 28.75 -10.77 -29.79
N LYS A 316 29.80 -10.06 -30.20
CA LYS A 316 30.44 -9.03 -29.38
C LYS A 316 30.10 -7.65 -29.91
N LEU A 317 29.57 -6.80 -29.03
CA LEU A 317 29.39 -5.40 -29.34
C LEU A 317 30.76 -4.71 -29.46
N GLY A 318 30.93 -3.90 -30.51
CA GLY A 318 32.12 -3.06 -30.67
C GLY A 318 32.17 -1.86 -29.71
N LYS A 319 31.11 -1.64 -28.92
CA LYS A 319 30.99 -0.57 -27.93
C LYS A 319 30.33 -1.11 -26.67
N SER A 320 30.83 -0.68 -25.51
CA SER A 320 30.17 -0.90 -24.22
C SER A 320 29.07 0.15 -23.99
N PHE A 321 28.01 -0.26 -23.31
CA PHE A 321 26.88 0.56 -22.86
C PHE A 321 26.74 0.59 -21.34
N GLU A 322 27.76 0.12 -20.60
CA GLU A 322 27.73 0.09 -19.13
C GLU A 322 27.59 1.50 -18.52
N ASP A 323 28.27 2.49 -19.10
CA ASP A 323 28.28 3.87 -18.59
C ASP A 323 27.37 4.84 -19.37
N ARG A 324 26.65 4.36 -20.38
CA ARG A 324 25.79 5.22 -21.21
C ARG A 324 24.66 4.44 -21.87
N GLU A 325 23.52 5.10 -22.02
CA GLU A 325 22.44 4.57 -22.84
C GLU A 325 22.78 4.67 -24.35
N PRO A 326 22.31 3.70 -25.18
CA PRO A 326 22.52 3.74 -26.63
C PRO A 326 21.83 4.95 -27.26
N SER A 327 22.41 5.48 -28.33
CA SER A 327 21.71 6.47 -29.18
C SER A 327 20.48 5.83 -29.85
N PRO A 328 19.54 6.60 -30.41
CA PRO A 328 18.39 6.03 -31.11
C PRO A 328 18.82 5.05 -32.22
N GLU A 329 19.78 5.47 -33.06
CA GLU A 329 20.31 4.63 -34.15
C GLU A 329 20.99 3.35 -33.65
N GLU A 330 21.74 3.44 -32.55
CA GLU A 330 22.37 2.27 -31.93
C GLU A 330 21.31 1.31 -31.38
N ALA A 331 20.29 1.83 -30.69
CA ALA A 331 19.21 1.03 -30.13
C ALA A 331 18.41 0.27 -31.19
N PHE A 332 18.10 0.91 -32.32
CA PHE A 332 17.45 0.24 -33.46
C PHE A 332 18.33 -0.86 -34.06
N LYS A 333 19.63 -0.57 -34.32
CA LYS A 333 20.57 -1.56 -34.84
C LYS A 333 20.71 -2.78 -33.93
N ILE A 334 20.78 -2.57 -32.62
CA ILE A 334 20.87 -3.66 -31.64
C ILE A 334 19.59 -4.50 -31.66
N SER A 335 18.43 -3.85 -31.63
CA SER A 335 17.12 -4.53 -31.65
C SER A 335 16.94 -5.36 -32.92
N GLU A 336 17.30 -4.84 -34.10
CA GLU A 336 17.22 -5.55 -35.37
C GLU A 336 18.22 -6.70 -35.48
N ALA A 337 19.46 -6.50 -35.02
CA ALA A 337 20.51 -7.51 -35.12
C ALA A 337 20.30 -8.68 -34.16
N LEU A 338 19.86 -8.39 -32.93
CA LEU A 338 19.75 -9.39 -31.86
C LEU A 338 18.32 -9.90 -31.63
N GLY A 339 17.30 -9.27 -32.22
CA GLY A 339 15.90 -9.66 -32.05
C GLY A 339 15.32 -9.34 -30.67
N ILE A 340 15.98 -8.46 -29.90
CA ILE A 340 15.48 -8.00 -28.59
C ILE A 340 14.60 -6.74 -28.75
N PRO A 341 13.75 -6.40 -27.78
CA PRO A 341 12.95 -5.18 -27.83
C PRO A 341 13.80 -3.89 -27.90
N LEU A 342 13.19 -2.81 -28.40
CA LEU A 342 13.83 -1.50 -28.46
C LEU A 342 14.14 -0.98 -27.06
N HIS A 343 15.30 -0.33 -26.89
CA HIS A 343 15.73 0.23 -25.61
C HIS A 343 14.64 1.14 -24.99
N PRO A 344 14.33 1.01 -23.69
CA PRO A 344 13.19 1.67 -23.05
C PRO A 344 13.26 3.20 -23.06
N LYS A 345 14.46 3.80 -23.05
CA LYS A 345 14.66 5.25 -23.24
C LYS A 345 13.95 5.81 -24.47
N TRP A 346 13.95 5.05 -25.56
CA TRP A 346 13.39 5.41 -26.86
C TRP A 346 12.00 4.81 -27.10
N THR A 347 11.45 4.13 -26.10
CA THR A 347 10.11 3.57 -26.14
C THR A 347 9.11 4.55 -25.53
N TYR A 348 8.19 5.05 -26.36
CA TYR A 348 7.13 5.95 -25.90
C TYR A 348 6.00 5.19 -25.18
N HIS A 349 5.12 5.93 -24.52
CA HIS A 349 3.95 5.41 -23.81
C HIS A 349 2.83 4.99 -24.79
N TRP A 350 3.11 4.02 -25.68
CA TRP A 350 2.18 3.60 -26.73
C TRP A 350 0.85 3.01 -26.21
N LYS A 351 0.80 2.54 -24.96
CA LYS A 351 -0.43 2.09 -24.29
C LYS A 351 -1.34 3.23 -23.82
N GLU A 352 -0.88 4.47 -23.92
CA GLU A 352 -1.61 5.69 -23.57
C GLU A 352 -2.26 6.36 -24.78
N THR A 353 -2.11 5.76 -25.97
CA THR A 353 -2.85 6.15 -27.18
C THR A 353 -3.74 5.02 -27.66
N SER A 354 -4.74 5.35 -28.46
CA SER A 354 -5.57 4.34 -29.13
C SER A 354 -5.06 4.09 -30.56
N PRO A 355 -5.31 2.92 -31.15
CA PRO A 355 -4.95 2.65 -32.54
C PRO A 355 -5.51 3.68 -33.52
N GLU A 356 -6.69 4.24 -33.25
CA GLU A 356 -7.35 5.26 -34.08
C GLU A 356 -6.59 6.58 -34.02
N LYS A 357 -6.22 7.03 -32.80
CA LYS A 357 -5.42 8.25 -32.62
C LYS A 357 -4.05 8.12 -33.27
N PHE A 358 -3.43 6.95 -33.14
CA PHE A 358 -2.14 6.68 -33.79
C PHE A 358 -2.25 6.70 -35.32
N LYS A 359 -3.27 6.06 -35.89
CA LYS A 359 -3.53 6.11 -37.35
C LYS A 359 -3.75 7.52 -37.85
N ALA A 360 -4.50 8.35 -37.11
CA ALA A 360 -4.72 9.74 -37.46
C ALA A 360 -3.40 10.54 -37.48
N LEU A 361 -2.56 10.36 -36.46
CA LEU A 361 -1.22 10.96 -36.41
C LEU A 361 -0.37 10.52 -37.61
N TYR A 362 -0.33 9.22 -37.90
CA TYR A 362 0.43 8.67 -39.01
C TYR A 362 -0.01 9.23 -40.37
N SER A 363 -1.33 9.33 -40.62
CA SER A 363 -1.85 9.94 -41.84
C SER A 363 -1.45 11.41 -41.97
N SER A 364 -1.58 12.19 -40.88
CA SER A 364 -1.19 13.60 -40.87
C SER A 364 0.30 13.82 -41.16
N LEU A 365 1.17 12.96 -40.61
CA LEU A 365 2.61 12.99 -40.87
C LEU A 365 2.98 12.58 -42.31
N ARG A 366 2.18 11.74 -42.97
CA ARG A 366 2.41 11.39 -44.39
C ARG A 366 1.96 12.50 -45.34
N GLU A 367 0.88 13.21 -45.00
CA GLU A 367 0.34 14.30 -45.81
C GLU A 367 1.20 15.56 -45.71
N GLN A 368 1.77 15.83 -44.54
CA GLN A 368 2.81 16.83 -44.38
C GLN A 368 4.13 16.27 -44.91
N LYS A 369 4.55 16.69 -46.11
CA LYS A 369 5.96 16.54 -46.51
C LYS A 369 6.78 17.50 -45.64
N TRP A 370 7.42 16.95 -44.61
CA TRP A 370 8.42 17.66 -43.81
C TRP A 370 9.69 17.92 -44.61
#